data_AF-A0A1B8Y5J5-F1
#
_entry.id   AF-A0A1B8Y5J5-F1
#
_cell.length_a   1.000
_cell.length_b   1.000
_cell.length_c   1.000
_cell.angle_alpha   90.00
_cell.angle_beta   90.00
_cell.angle_gamma   90.00
#
_symmetry.space_group_name_H-M   'P 1'
#
loop_
_entity.id
_entity.type
_entity.pdbx_description
1 polymer ?
#
loop_
_entity_poly.entity_id
_entity_poly.type
_entity_poly.pdbx_seq_one_letter_code
_entity_poly.pdbx_strand_id
1 'polypeptide(L)'
;PGFAIYAVVHLLLPVMSVWLSRSHGDHCYWDAASSNFKHAIGLTCELVVEHIQSLINSDIGYESMINTMIKELFKLLVTCVAEPTETISRVGCSCIRYVLVTAGPVFTEEMWRLACCALQDAFSATLEPIKNLLGYFHSGSESFSGDACEVKVAAPSLSPNAEAEYWRIRAMTQQ
;
A
#
# COMPACT_ATOMS: atom_id res chain seq x y z
N PRO A 1 -1.42 15.40 -25.03
CA PRO A 1 -1.70 14.22 -24.18
C PRO A 1 -0.50 13.25 -24.05
N GLY A 2 0.07 12.76 -25.16
CA GLY A 2 1.12 11.74 -25.13
C GLY A 2 2.37 12.08 -24.30
N PHE A 3 2.89 13.31 -24.41
CA PHE A 3 4.05 13.74 -23.60
C PHE A 3 3.74 13.80 -22.10
N ALA A 4 2.53 14.23 -21.71
CA ALA A 4 2.13 14.27 -20.30
C ALA A 4 2.07 12.86 -19.70
N ILE A 5 1.44 11.91 -20.39
CA ILE A 5 1.39 10.50 -19.98
C ILE A 5 2.81 9.93 -19.90
N TYR A 6 3.66 10.22 -20.88
CA TYR A 6 5.07 9.80 -20.86
C TYR A 6 5.81 10.34 -19.63
N ALA A 7 5.65 11.63 -19.31
CA ALA A 7 6.26 12.24 -18.13
C ALA A 7 5.75 11.61 -16.83
N VAL A 8 4.46 11.28 -16.74
CA VAL A 8 3.92 10.56 -15.58
C VAL A 8 4.58 9.19 -15.43
N VAL A 9 4.62 8.40 -16.49
CA VAL A 9 5.15 7.02 -16.47
C VAL A 9 6.65 6.97 -16.23
N HIS A 10 7.42 7.86 -16.86
CA HIS A 10 8.88 7.75 -16.89
C HIS A 10 9.60 8.73 -15.95
N LEU A 11 8.90 9.68 -15.35
CA LEU A 11 9.51 10.64 -14.40
C LEU A 11 8.77 10.62 -13.07
N LEU A 12 7.47 10.94 -13.05
CA LEU A 12 6.74 11.11 -11.80
C LEU A 12 6.64 9.82 -10.99
N LEU A 13 6.11 8.75 -11.58
CA LEU A 13 5.94 7.47 -10.89
C LEU A 13 7.28 6.88 -10.42
N PRO A 14 8.36 6.89 -11.23
CA PRO A 14 9.68 6.47 -10.76
C PRO A 14 10.21 7.30 -9.59
N VAL A 15 10.03 8.63 -9.60
CA VAL A 15 10.45 9.49 -8.48
C VAL A 15 9.69 9.14 -7.21
N MET A 16 8.38 8.88 -7.29
CA MET A 16 7.58 8.44 -6.15
C MET A 16 8.01 7.07 -5.63
N SER A 17 8.31 6.12 -6.52
CA SER A 17 8.84 4.80 -6.14
C SER A 17 10.20 4.90 -5.44
N VAL A 18 11.10 5.77 -5.92
CA VAL A 18 12.40 6.03 -5.28
C VAL A 18 12.22 6.74 -3.94
N TRP A 19 11.25 7.66 -3.82
CA TRP A 19 10.94 8.28 -2.53
C TRP A 19 10.49 7.22 -1.53
N LEU A 20 9.57 6.33 -1.92
CA LEU A 20 9.09 5.24 -1.07
C LEU A 20 10.23 4.34 -0.57
N SER A 21 11.14 3.94 -1.47
CA SER A 21 12.25 3.03 -1.13
C SER A 21 13.34 3.66 -0.26
N ARG A 22 13.43 4.99 -0.18
CA ARG A 22 14.37 5.68 0.74
C ARG A 22 14.03 5.48 2.21
N SER A 23 12.82 5.01 2.52
CA SER A 23 12.43 4.71 3.89
C SER A 23 13.03 3.42 4.45
N HIS A 24 13.60 2.56 3.60
CA HIS A 24 14.16 1.29 4.04
C HIS A 24 15.38 1.51 4.95
N GLY A 25 15.17 1.35 6.26
CA GLY A 25 16.23 1.34 7.28
C GLY A 25 16.13 2.43 8.35
N ASP A 26 15.29 3.44 8.17
CA ASP A 26 15.10 4.51 9.16
C ASP A 26 13.62 4.70 9.52
N HIS A 27 13.21 4.17 10.67
CA HIS A 27 11.83 4.30 11.15
C HIS A 27 11.42 5.75 11.43
N CYS A 28 12.36 6.65 11.75
CA CYS A 28 12.07 8.06 12.05
C CYS A 28 11.86 8.88 10.77
N TYR A 29 12.28 8.37 9.60
CA TYR A 29 12.14 9.05 8.32
C TYR A 29 10.69 9.49 8.05
N TRP A 30 9.74 8.59 8.30
CA TRP A 30 8.33 8.82 8.02
C TRP A 30 7.68 9.81 8.98
N ASP A 31 8.25 10.08 10.14
CA ASP A 31 7.74 11.10 11.07
C ASP A 31 7.81 12.50 10.43
N ALA A 32 8.87 12.77 9.66
CA ALA A 32 9.03 14.03 8.95
C ALA A 32 8.44 14.01 7.52
N ALA A 33 8.51 12.86 6.83
CA ALA A 33 8.21 12.78 5.40
C ALA A 33 6.76 12.38 5.06
N SER A 34 6.05 11.70 5.98
CA SER A 34 4.79 11.01 5.64
C SER A 34 3.69 11.94 5.14
N SER A 35 3.51 13.11 5.76
CA SER A 35 2.50 14.09 5.33
C SER A 35 2.74 14.54 3.89
N ASN A 36 3.99 14.83 3.55
CA ASN A 36 4.36 15.30 2.22
C ASN A 36 4.17 14.19 1.18
N PHE A 37 4.61 12.97 1.49
CA PHE A 37 4.44 11.83 0.60
C PHE A 37 2.96 11.52 0.37
N LYS A 38 2.13 11.50 1.43
CA LYS A 38 0.67 11.29 1.33
C LYS A 38 0.01 12.29 0.40
N HIS A 39 0.38 13.56 0.52
CA HIS A 39 -0.17 14.60 -0.35
C HIS A 39 0.28 14.40 -1.80
N ALA A 40 1.58 14.17 -2.01
CA ALA A 40 2.16 13.98 -3.34
C ALA A 40 1.59 12.74 -4.06
N ILE A 41 1.42 11.61 -3.37
CA ILE A 41 0.84 10.40 -3.96
C ILE A 41 -0.66 10.60 -4.25
N GLY A 42 -1.38 11.34 -3.40
CA GLY A 42 -2.76 11.73 -3.66
C GLY A 42 -2.92 12.56 -4.95
N LEU A 43 -2.10 13.61 -5.11
CA LEU A 43 -2.08 14.44 -6.32
C LEU A 43 -1.63 13.64 -7.56
N THR A 44 -0.72 12.68 -7.38
CA THR A 44 -0.30 11.77 -8.47
C THR A 44 -1.48 10.92 -8.94
N CYS A 45 -2.27 10.36 -8.02
CA CYS A 45 -3.48 9.62 -8.36
C CYS A 45 -4.53 10.50 -9.04
N GLU A 46 -4.74 11.73 -8.55
CA GLU A 46 -5.65 12.70 -9.15
C GLU A 46 -5.27 13.01 -10.61
N LEU A 47 -4.00 13.33 -10.87
CA LEU A 47 -3.49 13.58 -12.21
C LEU A 47 -3.67 12.38 -13.16
N VAL A 48 -3.42 11.16 -12.68
CA VAL A 48 -3.65 9.95 -13.47
C VAL A 48 -5.13 9.76 -13.79
N VAL A 49 -6.02 9.97 -12.81
CA VAL A 49 -7.48 9.91 -13.00
C VAL A 49 -7.95 10.92 -14.05
N GLU A 50 -7.46 12.16 -14.02
CA GLU A 50 -7.78 13.18 -15.03
C GLU A 50 -7.36 12.72 -16.45
N HIS A 51 -6.18 12.13 -16.59
CA HIS A 51 -5.73 11.58 -17.88
C HIS A 51 -6.60 10.41 -18.36
N ILE A 52 -7.06 9.54 -17.46
CA ILE A 52 -7.97 8.43 -17.80
C ILE A 52 -9.32 8.98 -18.26
N GLN A 53 -9.90 9.93 -17.53
CA GLN A 53 -11.21 10.51 -17.87
C GLN A 53 -11.16 11.32 -19.17
N SER A 54 -10.04 11.98 -19.45
CA SER A 54 -9.82 12.67 -20.73
C SER A 54 -9.73 11.73 -21.94
N LEU A 55 -9.53 10.41 -21.72
CA LEU A 55 -9.49 9.41 -22.79
C LEU A 55 -10.84 9.24 -23.48
N ILE A 56 -11.95 9.30 -22.74
CA ILE A 56 -13.31 9.12 -23.29
C ILE A 56 -13.62 10.12 -24.40
N ASN A 57 -13.01 11.30 -24.31
CA ASN A 57 -13.26 12.42 -25.23
C ASN A 57 -12.27 12.45 -26.40
N SER A 58 -11.32 11.52 -26.48
CA SER A 58 -10.24 11.55 -27.46
C SER A 58 -10.28 10.33 -28.39
N ASP A 59 -10.63 10.53 -29.67
CA ASP A 59 -10.66 9.52 -30.75
C ASP A 59 -9.30 8.86 -31.11
N ILE A 60 -8.26 9.05 -30.28
CA ILE A 60 -6.86 8.74 -30.63
C ILE A 60 -6.31 7.65 -29.71
N GLY A 61 -5.62 6.67 -30.32
CA GLY A 61 -5.07 5.43 -29.73
C GLY A 61 -4.00 5.57 -28.64
N TYR A 62 -4.27 6.36 -27.59
CA TYR A 62 -3.45 6.47 -26.39
C TYR A 62 -3.75 5.38 -25.35
N GLU A 63 -4.71 4.49 -25.61
CA GLU A 63 -5.14 3.46 -24.66
C GLU A 63 -3.96 2.64 -24.13
N SER A 64 -3.04 2.21 -25.00
CA SER A 64 -1.83 1.46 -24.57
C SER A 64 -0.94 2.24 -23.59
N MET A 65 -0.76 3.55 -23.83
CA MET A 65 0.00 4.42 -22.92
C MET A 65 -0.71 4.61 -21.58
N ILE A 66 -2.05 4.74 -21.60
CA ILE A 66 -2.85 4.83 -20.37
C ILE A 66 -2.82 3.51 -19.60
N ASN A 67 -2.96 2.37 -20.27
CA ASN A 67 -2.86 1.05 -19.63
C ASN A 67 -1.50 0.89 -18.95
N THR A 68 -0.43 1.36 -19.60
CA THR A 68 0.91 1.40 -18.99
C THR A 68 0.94 2.31 -17.75
N MET A 69 0.39 3.51 -17.84
CA MET A 69 0.31 4.46 -16.73
C MET A 69 -0.48 3.93 -15.53
N ILE A 70 -1.65 3.34 -15.77
CA ILE A 70 -2.49 2.69 -14.74
C ILE A 70 -1.73 1.54 -14.09
N LYS A 71 -1.08 0.69 -14.90
CA LYS A 71 -0.30 -0.44 -14.40
C LYS A 71 0.83 0.01 -13.49
N GLU A 72 1.62 1.00 -13.89
CA GLU A 72 2.73 1.50 -13.07
C GLU A 72 2.25 2.25 -11.82
N LEU A 73 1.13 2.99 -11.92
CA LEU A 73 0.52 3.60 -10.73
C LEU A 73 0.10 2.52 -9.73
N PHE A 74 -0.64 1.50 -10.19
CA PHE A 74 -1.10 0.45 -9.30
C PHE A 74 0.04 -0.32 -8.65
N LYS A 75 1.12 -0.62 -9.37
CA LYS A 75 2.32 -1.21 -8.78
C LYS A 75 2.89 -0.35 -7.64
N LEU A 76 3.03 0.96 -7.85
CA LEU A 76 3.49 1.89 -6.81
C LEU A 76 2.56 1.88 -5.59
N LEU A 77 1.24 1.91 -5.82
CA LEU A 77 0.26 1.87 -4.72
C LEU A 77 0.28 0.55 -3.96
N VAL A 78 0.47 -0.58 -4.64
CA VAL A 78 0.67 -1.89 -4.00
C VAL A 78 1.95 -1.90 -3.16
N THR A 79 3.05 -1.31 -3.64
CA THR A 79 4.26 -1.14 -2.83
C THR A 79 3.99 -0.29 -1.59
N CYS A 80 3.20 0.78 -1.71
CA CYS A 80 2.78 1.55 -0.54
C CYS A 80 2.01 0.68 0.46
N VAL A 81 1.08 -0.15 0.00
CA VAL A 81 0.31 -1.10 0.83
C VAL A 81 1.21 -2.08 1.56
N ALA A 82 2.30 -2.52 0.93
CA ALA A 82 3.28 -3.43 1.52
C ALA A 82 4.20 -2.78 2.56
N GLU A 83 4.20 -1.44 2.70
CA GLU A 83 5.04 -0.76 3.67
C GLU A 83 4.65 -1.09 5.12
N PRO A 84 5.61 -1.38 6.01
CA PRO A 84 5.33 -1.64 7.43
C PRO A 84 4.84 -0.39 8.17
N THR A 85 5.08 0.80 7.63
CA THR A 85 4.61 2.06 8.20
C THR A 85 3.11 2.22 7.94
N GLU A 86 2.27 2.04 8.97
CA GLU A 86 0.79 2.05 8.88
C GLU A 86 0.24 3.26 8.10
N THR A 87 0.81 4.43 8.38
CA THR A 87 0.47 5.70 7.75
C THR A 87 0.64 5.65 6.22
N ILE A 88 1.64 4.93 5.71
CA ILE A 88 1.93 4.79 4.28
C ILE A 88 1.09 3.67 3.65
N SER A 89 0.95 2.52 4.33
CA SER A 89 0.10 1.44 3.83
C SER A 89 -1.37 1.85 3.70
N ARG A 90 -1.88 2.64 4.64
CA ARG A 90 -3.23 3.19 4.58
C ARG A 90 -3.45 4.16 3.43
N VAL A 91 -2.45 5.00 3.11
CA VAL A 91 -2.60 5.89 1.94
C VAL A 91 -2.58 5.09 0.64
N GLY A 92 -1.75 4.04 0.54
CA GLY A 92 -1.79 3.10 -0.59
C GLY A 92 -3.19 2.52 -0.81
N CYS A 93 -3.80 1.97 0.24
CA CYS A 93 -5.19 1.45 0.19
C CYS A 93 -6.21 2.53 -0.22
N SER A 94 -6.08 3.73 0.35
CA SER A 94 -7.00 4.84 0.08
C SER A 94 -6.90 5.32 -1.37
N CYS A 95 -5.69 5.39 -1.91
CA CYS A 95 -5.41 5.77 -3.30
C CYS A 95 -5.94 4.72 -4.29
N ILE A 96 -5.77 3.41 -4.01
CA ILE A 96 -6.37 2.35 -4.85
C ILE A 96 -7.89 2.54 -4.90
N ARG A 97 -8.53 2.68 -3.72
CA ARG A 97 -9.98 2.93 -3.65
C ARG A 97 -10.39 4.17 -4.44
N TYR A 98 -9.65 5.27 -4.28
CA TYR A 98 -9.95 6.52 -4.98
C TYR A 98 -9.94 6.34 -6.50
N VAL A 99 -8.88 5.74 -7.06
CA VAL A 99 -8.77 5.49 -8.50
C VAL A 99 -9.93 4.62 -8.99
N LEU A 100 -10.25 3.55 -8.28
CA LEU A 100 -11.34 2.63 -8.66
C LEU A 100 -12.72 3.29 -8.62
N VAL A 101 -13.01 4.08 -7.60
CA VAL A 101 -14.31 4.73 -7.45
C VAL A 101 -14.47 5.88 -8.45
N THR A 102 -13.42 6.67 -8.68
CA THR A 102 -13.48 7.87 -9.50
C THR A 102 -13.33 7.60 -11.00
N ALA A 103 -12.47 6.66 -11.40
CA ALA A 103 -12.24 6.32 -12.80
C ALA A 103 -12.88 4.99 -13.25
N GLY A 104 -13.38 4.16 -12.33
CA GLY A 104 -14.01 2.88 -12.64
C GLY A 104 -15.13 2.92 -13.70
N PRO A 105 -16.03 3.92 -13.72
CA PRO A 105 -17.07 4.02 -14.75
C PRO A 105 -16.54 4.14 -16.18
N VAL A 106 -15.26 4.47 -16.35
CA VAL A 106 -14.64 4.79 -17.64
C VAL A 106 -13.52 3.81 -18.02
N PHE A 107 -13.27 2.81 -17.16
CA PHE A 107 -12.28 1.78 -17.41
C PHE A 107 -12.69 0.88 -18.57
N THR A 108 -11.73 0.58 -19.45
CA THR A 108 -11.85 -0.52 -20.40
C THR A 108 -11.70 -1.86 -19.70
N GLU A 109 -11.99 -2.96 -20.40
CA GLU A 109 -11.79 -4.31 -19.87
C GLU A 109 -10.34 -4.55 -19.41
N GLU A 110 -9.36 -4.07 -20.19
CA GLU A 110 -7.95 -4.19 -19.82
C GLU A 110 -7.61 -3.37 -18.56
N MET A 111 -8.16 -2.17 -18.41
CA MET A 111 -7.96 -1.35 -17.21
C MET A 111 -8.56 -2.03 -15.96
N TRP A 112 -9.74 -2.63 -16.07
CA TRP A 112 -10.33 -3.45 -15.01
C TRP A 112 -9.48 -4.67 -14.68
N ARG A 113 -8.92 -5.35 -15.69
CA ARG A 113 -8.00 -6.48 -15.47
C ARG A 113 -6.77 -6.06 -14.67
N LEU A 114 -6.15 -4.92 -15.02
CA LEU A 114 -5.01 -4.35 -14.29
C LEU A 114 -5.37 -4.00 -12.84
N ALA A 115 -6.55 -3.41 -12.62
CA ALA A 115 -7.07 -3.13 -11.28
C ALA A 115 -7.27 -4.40 -10.43
N CYS A 116 -7.85 -5.45 -11.01
CA CYS A 116 -8.03 -6.73 -10.32
C CYS A 116 -6.69 -7.39 -9.96
N CYS A 117 -5.70 -7.36 -10.87
CA CYS A 117 -4.34 -7.82 -10.55
C CYS A 117 -3.75 -7.04 -9.37
N ALA A 118 -3.85 -5.71 -9.38
CA ALA A 118 -3.34 -4.87 -8.30
C ALA A 118 -4.01 -5.15 -6.95
N LEU A 119 -5.33 -5.38 -6.93
CA LEU A 119 -6.04 -5.77 -5.72
C LEU A 119 -5.56 -7.13 -5.20
N GLN A 120 -5.40 -8.11 -6.09
CA GLN A 120 -4.86 -9.42 -5.73
C GLN A 120 -3.45 -9.31 -5.14
N ASP A 121 -2.59 -8.48 -5.72
CA ASP A 121 -1.24 -8.24 -5.22
C ASP A 121 -1.27 -7.54 -3.86
N ALA A 122 -2.13 -6.55 -3.66
CA ALA A 122 -2.33 -5.86 -2.38
C ALA A 122 -2.83 -6.82 -1.27
N PHE A 123 -3.80 -7.69 -1.59
CA PHE A 123 -4.25 -8.73 -0.66
C PHE A 123 -3.14 -9.72 -0.34
N SER A 124 -2.35 -10.11 -1.33
CA SER A 124 -1.22 -11.02 -1.13
C SER A 124 -0.17 -10.40 -0.21
N ALA A 125 0.19 -9.14 -0.44
CA ALA A 125 1.15 -8.40 0.38
C ALA A 125 0.67 -8.23 1.83
N THR A 126 -0.62 -7.94 2.05
CA THR A 126 -1.18 -7.78 3.41
C THR A 126 -1.35 -9.08 4.17
N LEU A 127 -1.56 -10.19 3.47
CA LEU A 127 -1.66 -11.52 4.09
C LEU A 127 -0.29 -12.19 4.30
N GLU A 128 0.76 -11.73 3.64
CA GLU A 128 2.09 -12.35 3.72
C GLU A 128 2.64 -12.43 5.16
N PRO A 129 2.56 -11.38 5.99
CA PRO A 129 2.97 -11.47 7.40
C PRO A 129 2.19 -12.53 8.19
N ILE A 130 0.90 -12.70 7.89
CA ILE A 130 0.04 -13.70 8.54
C ILE A 130 0.43 -15.11 8.11
N LYS A 131 0.68 -15.33 6.81
CA LYS A 131 1.15 -16.63 6.31
C LYS A 131 2.49 -17.02 6.93
N ASN A 132 3.41 -16.06 7.03
CA ASN A 132 4.69 -16.26 7.68
C ASN A 132 4.51 -16.62 9.16
N LEU A 133 3.65 -15.90 9.88
CA LEU A 133 3.32 -16.21 11.27
C LEU A 133 2.75 -17.63 11.42
N LEU A 134 1.76 -18.01 10.60
CA LEU A 134 1.14 -19.34 10.61
C LEU A 134 2.16 -20.45 10.32
N GLY A 135 3.18 -20.19 9.50
CA GLY A 135 4.24 -21.15 9.22
C GLY A 135 5.08 -21.54 10.45
N TYR A 136 5.03 -20.76 11.53
CA TYR A 136 5.72 -21.06 12.79
C TYR A 136 4.86 -21.86 13.80
N PHE A 137 3.56 -22.03 13.55
CA PHE A 137 2.63 -22.74 14.43
C PHE A 137 2.28 -24.12 13.86
N HIS A 138 2.44 -25.18 14.67
CA HIS A 138 2.06 -26.53 14.27
C HIS A 138 0.70 -26.92 14.87
N SER A 139 -0.28 -27.21 14.01
CA SER A 139 -1.61 -27.68 14.44
C SER A 139 -1.50 -28.91 15.35
N GLY A 140 -2.01 -28.81 16.58
CA GLY A 140 -1.99 -29.90 17.56
C GLY A 140 -0.73 -29.97 18.44
N SER A 141 0.14 -28.95 18.40
CA SER A 141 1.24 -28.82 19.36
C SER A 141 0.68 -28.50 20.76
N GLU A 142 0.98 -29.34 21.75
CA GLU A 142 0.70 -29.07 23.18
C GLU A 142 1.90 -28.42 23.90
N SER A 143 2.96 -28.07 23.16
CA SER A 143 4.17 -27.52 23.74
C SER A 143 4.01 -26.02 23.99
N PHE A 144 3.84 -25.64 25.26
CA PHE A 144 3.77 -24.25 25.73
C PHE A 144 4.99 -23.38 25.33
N SER A 145 6.12 -24.02 25.00
CA SER A 145 7.39 -23.39 24.63
C SER A 145 7.96 -23.89 23.29
N GLY A 146 7.15 -24.58 22.47
CA GLY A 146 7.63 -25.37 21.32
C GLY A 146 7.21 -24.86 19.94
N ASP A 147 6.49 -23.75 19.85
CA ASP A 147 6.35 -23.07 18.56
C ASP A 147 7.66 -22.36 18.21
N ALA A 148 8.03 -22.38 16.93
CA ALA A 148 9.36 -21.96 16.47
C ALA A 148 9.59 -20.43 16.50
N CYS A 149 8.67 -19.66 17.11
CA CYS A 149 8.71 -18.21 17.18
C CYS A 149 8.16 -17.67 18.51
N GLU A 150 8.84 -16.66 19.08
CA GLU A 150 8.36 -15.87 20.21
C GLU A 150 7.50 -14.70 19.68
N VAL A 151 6.18 -14.73 19.88
CA VAL A 151 5.30 -13.62 19.51
C VAL A 151 5.34 -12.53 20.58
N LYS A 152 5.96 -11.39 20.26
CA LYS A 152 5.97 -10.22 21.13
C LYS A 152 4.82 -9.29 20.77
N VAL A 153 3.93 -9.04 21.73
CA VAL A 153 2.88 -8.03 21.60
C VAL A 153 3.51 -6.66 21.85
N ALA A 154 3.59 -5.82 20.81
CA ALA A 154 3.99 -4.44 20.97
C ALA A 154 2.83 -3.64 21.60
N ALA A 155 2.99 -3.23 22.85
CA ALA A 155 2.09 -2.27 23.48
C ALA A 155 2.44 -0.85 22.98
N PRO A 156 1.46 -0.03 22.56
CA PRO A 156 1.72 1.36 22.16
C PRO A 156 2.29 2.14 23.34
N SER A 157 3.53 2.64 23.23
CA SER A 157 4.22 3.37 24.30
C SER A 157 3.72 4.81 24.52
N LEU A 158 2.97 5.36 23.57
CA LEU A 158 2.54 6.77 23.55
C LEU A 158 1.03 6.97 23.82
N SER A 159 0.30 5.91 24.17
CA SER A 159 -1.11 6.01 24.57
C SER A 159 -1.23 6.55 26.00
N PRO A 160 -2.20 7.43 26.31
CA PRO A 160 -2.52 7.79 27.70
C PRO A 160 -2.81 6.57 28.59
N ASN A 161 -3.21 5.45 27.99
CA ASN A 161 -3.48 4.18 28.66
C ASN A 161 -2.34 3.17 28.50
N ALA A 162 -1.17 3.54 27.96
CA ALA A 162 -0.05 2.63 27.70
C ALA A 162 0.37 1.85 28.95
N GLU A 163 0.41 2.53 30.10
CA GLU A 163 0.79 1.92 31.38
C GLU A 163 -0.27 0.95 31.88
N ALA A 164 -1.55 1.32 31.79
CA ALA A 164 -2.67 0.44 32.15
C ALA A 164 -2.72 -0.81 31.25
N GLU A 165 -2.48 -0.65 29.95
CA GLU A 165 -2.44 -1.76 29.00
C GLU A 165 -1.22 -2.67 29.24
N TYR A 166 -0.06 -2.08 29.58
CA TYR A 166 1.14 -2.84 29.96
C TYR A 166 0.88 -3.75 31.17
N TRP A 167 0.25 -3.21 32.23
CA TRP A 167 -0.10 -4.00 33.42
C TRP A 167 -1.15 -5.06 33.13
N ARG A 168 -2.14 -4.75 32.27
CA ARG A 168 -3.16 -5.71 31.83
C ARG A 168 -2.51 -6.89 31.07
N ILE A 169 -1.59 -6.61 30.16
CA ILE A 169 -0.86 -7.64 29.40
C ILE A 169 0.01 -8.49 30.32
N ARG A 170 0.72 -7.88 31.29
CA ARG A 170 1.49 -8.63 32.30
C ARG A 170 0.63 -9.54 33.17
N ALA A 171 -0.58 -9.11 33.54
CA ALA A 171 -1.48 -9.94 34.34
C ALA A 171 -1.96 -11.18 33.56
N MET A 172 -2.12 -11.08 32.24
CA MET A 172 -2.53 -12.19 31.37
C MET A 172 -1.41 -13.22 31.14
N THR A 173 -0.13 -12.85 31.27
CA THR A 173 1.02 -13.77 31.07
C THR A 173 1.47 -14.51 32.32
N GLN A 174 0.86 -14.23 33.48
CA GLN A 174 1.14 -14.91 34.76
C GLN A 174 0.11 -16.01 35.13
N GLN A 175 -0.84 -16.31 34.24
CA GLN A 175 -1.80 -17.40 34.36
C GLN A 175 -1.42 -18.56 33.45
#